data_AF-A0A7V5FR38-F1
#
_entry.id   AF-A0A7V5FR38-F1
#
_cell.length_a   1.000
_cell.length_b   1.000
_cell.length_c   1.000
_cell.angle_alpha   90.00
_cell.angle_beta   90.00
_cell.angle_gamma   90.00
#
_symmetry.space_group_name_H-M   'P 1'
#
loop_
_entity.id
_entity.type
_entity.pdbx_description
1 polymer ?
#
loop_
_entity_poly.entity_id
_entity_poly.type
_entity_poly.pdbx_seq_one_letter_code
_entity_poly.pdbx_strand_id
1 'polypeptide(L)'
;MAQYYRVCLQELLASRRGKENQARDVAVYLVRNLCRMTLPEVGQKFGIKNYSSVSSIVQRMKSRMEADKRKAKESRKLLEKVNKGQRRI
;
A
#
# COMPACT_ATOMS: atom_id res chain seq x y z
N MET A 1 -8.68 12.78 5.01
CA MET A 1 -7.99 11.47 5.11
C MET A 1 -8.80 10.46 5.93
N ALA A 2 -9.13 10.72 7.20
CA ALA A 2 -9.94 9.80 8.03
C ALA A 2 -11.35 9.52 7.48
N GLN A 3 -12.02 10.53 6.89
CA GLN A 3 -13.34 10.37 6.29
C GLN A 3 -13.37 9.46 5.04
N TYR A 4 -12.27 9.33 4.29
CA TYR A 4 -12.26 8.55 3.04
C TYR A 4 -12.11 7.05 3.30
N TYR A 5 -11.43 6.66 4.37
CA TYR A 5 -11.17 5.25 4.69
C TYR A 5 -12.16 4.66 5.71
N ARG A 6 -13.01 5.47 6.37
CA ARG A 6 -13.85 5.03 7.51
C ARG A 6 -13.06 4.23 8.59
N VAL A 7 -11.75 4.41 8.65
CA VAL A 7 -10.90 3.78 9.67
C VAL A 7 -10.74 4.79 10.80
N CYS A 8 -11.04 4.38 12.03
CA CYS A 8 -10.87 5.22 13.20
C CYS A 8 -9.39 5.60 13.36
N LEU A 9 -9.07 6.85 13.71
CA LEU A 9 -7.67 7.30 13.86
C LEU A 9 -6.90 6.42 14.86
N GLN A 10 -7.58 5.91 15.88
CA GLN A 10 -7.02 4.95 16.85
C GLN A 10 -6.57 3.64 16.21
N GLU A 11 -7.27 3.12 15.20
CA GLU A 11 -6.86 1.89 14.50
C GLU A 11 -5.64 2.11 13.61
N LEU A 12 -5.47 3.31 13.05
CA LEU A 12 -4.28 3.67 12.28
C LEU A 12 -3.04 3.82 13.17
N LEU A 13 -3.22 4.17 14.44
CA LEU A 13 -2.14 4.33 15.41
C LEU A 13 -1.82 3.05 16.17
N ALA A 14 -2.75 2.09 16.22
CA ALA A 14 -2.58 0.82 16.89
C ALA A 14 -1.44 0.00 16.27
N SER A 15 -0.50 -0.40 17.12
CA SER A 15 0.58 -1.33 16.79
C SER A 15 0.37 -2.63 17.56
N ARG A 16 0.17 -3.76 16.85
CA ARG A 16 0.11 -5.09 17.44
C ARG A 16 1.21 -5.96 16.88
N ARG A 17 2.03 -6.54 17.76
CA ARG A 17 3.14 -7.43 17.36
C ARG A 17 2.56 -8.65 16.64
N GLY A 18 3.19 -9.06 15.54
CA GLY A 18 2.78 -10.24 14.75
C GLY A 18 1.57 -10.03 13.84
N LYS A 19 0.92 -8.86 13.85
CA LYS A 19 -0.19 -8.54 12.94
C LYS A 19 0.15 -7.32 12.10
N GLU A 20 0.12 -7.48 10.78
CA GLU A 20 0.28 -6.36 9.86
C GLU A 20 -0.95 -5.45 9.91
N ASN A 21 -0.73 -4.14 10.04
CA ASN A 21 -1.78 -3.14 10.01
C ASN A 21 -1.82 -2.50 8.62
N GLN A 22 -2.48 -3.18 7.68
CA GLN A 22 -2.57 -2.73 6.29
C GLN A 22 -3.13 -1.32 6.15
N ALA A 23 -4.11 -0.94 6.98
CA ALA A 23 -4.68 0.41 6.96
C ALA A 23 -3.64 1.48 7.33
N ARG A 24 -2.84 1.21 8.38
CA ARG A 24 -1.71 2.09 8.76
C ARG A 24 -0.66 2.16 7.67
N ASP A 25 -0.31 1.03 7.07
CA ASP A 25 0.73 0.97 6.03
C ASP A 25 0.31 1.79 4.79
N VAL A 26 -0.95 1.68 4.38
CA VAL A 26 -1.54 2.50 3.31
C VAL A 26 -1.52 3.98 3.67
N ALA A 27 -1.95 4.35 4.89
CA ALA A 27 -1.96 5.74 5.32
C ALA A 27 -0.55 6.35 5.38
N VAL A 28 0.43 5.62 5.90
CA VAL A 28 1.86 6.02 5.93
C VAL A 28 2.37 6.24 4.51
N TYR A 29 2.10 5.31 3.59
CA TYR A 29 2.50 5.42 2.20
C TYR A 29 1.88 6.65 1.52
N LEU A 30 0.58 6.88 1.68
CA LEU A 30 -0.11 8.02 1.07
C LEU A 30 0.42 9.35 1.59
N VAL A 31 0.60 9.50 2.90
CA VAL A 31 1.12 10.74 3.49
C VAL A 31 2.55 11.01 3.02
N ARG A 32 3.41 9.99 2.96
CA ARG A 32 4.79 10.14 2.46
C ARG A 32 4.84 10.56 0.99
N ASN A 33 4.00 9.96 0.14
CA ASN A 33 4.08 10.18 -1.32
C ASN A 33 3.26 11.39 -1.80
N LEU A 34 2.10 11.66 -1.19
CA LEU A 34 1.22 12.75 -1.62
C LEU A 34 1.54 14.06 -0.90
N CYS A 35 1.89 14.02 0.39
CA CYS A 35 2.15 15.21 1.19
C CYS A 35 3.63 15.57 1.30
N ARG A 36 4.53 14.81 0.64
CA ARG A 36 6.00 15.00 0.62
C ARG A 36 6.66 15.12 2.01
N MET A 37 6.00 14.65 3.06
CA MET A 37 6.50 14.72 4.45
C MET A 37 7.73 13.85 4.65
N THR A 38 8.69 14.29 5.45
CA THR A 38 9.91 13.55 5.81
C THR A 38 9.59 12.26 6.58
N LEU A 39 10.48 11.25 6.55
CA LEU A 39 10.28 10.01 7.32
C LEU A 39 10.11 10.27 8.84
N PRO A 40 10.87 11.19 9.47
CA PRO A 40 10.66 11.54 10.88
C PRO A 40 9.28 12.16 11.15
N GLU A 41 8.82 13.11 10.32
CA GLU A 41 7.50 13.75 10.50
C GLU A 41 6.35 12.74 10.37
N VAL A 42 6.46 11.82 9.40
CA VAL A 42 5.51 10.71 9.26
C VAL A 42 5.56 9.82 10.51
N GLY A 43 6.76 9.50 11.00
CA GLY A 43 6.93 8.72 12.23
C GLY A 43 6.22 9.36 13.42
N GLN A 44 6.39 10.67 13.60
CA GLN A 44 5.72 11.42 14.67
C GLN A 44 4.19 11.39 14.55
N LYS A 45 3.64 11.64 13.35
CA LYS A 45 2.18 11.62 13.11
C LYS A 45 1.54 10.25 13.36
N PHE A 46 2.26 9.17 13.08
CA PHE A 46 1.76 7.81 13.23
C PHE A 46 2.21 7.11 14.51
N GLY A 47 2.91 7.79 15.42
CA GLY A 47 3.44 7.17 16.66
C GLY A 47 4.47 6.07 16.40
N ILE A 48 5.21 6.14 15.29
CA ILE A 48 6.29 5.22 14.94
C ILE A 48 7.61 5.82 15.43
N LYS A 49 8.19 5.20 16.47
CA LYS A 49 9.45 5.69 17.09
C LYS A 49 10.65 5.61 16.13
N ASN A 50 10.74 4.54 15.33
CA ASN A 50 11.90 4.29 14.48
C ASN A 50 11.58 4.69 13.03
N TYR A 51 12.28 5.69 12.50
CA TYR A 51 12.10 6.12 11.10
C TYR A 51 12.37 4.98 10.10
N SER A 52 13.23 4.03 10.44
CA SER A 52 13.50 2.84 9.63
C SER A 52 12.25 1.98 9.46
N SER A 53 11.37 1.90 10.48
CA SER A 53 10.07 1.24 10.36
C SER A 53 9.15 1.95 9.36
N VAL A 54 9.14 3.29 9.35
CA VAL A 54 8.41 4.08 8.34
C VAL A 54 8.95 3.77 6.94
N SER A 55 10.27 3.73 6.78
CA SER A 55 10.92 3.37 5.52
C SER A 55 10.52 1.96 5.06
N SER A 56 10.58 0.96 5.94
CA SER A 56 10.19 -0.42 5.64
C SER A 56 8.73 -0.52 5.20
N ILE A 57 7.83 0.22 5.84
CA ILE A 57 6.41 0.29 5.45
C ILE A 57 6.28 0.85 4.02
N VAL A 58 6.94 1.98 3.74
CA VAL A 58 6.89 2.63 2.43
C VAL A 58 7.42 1.69 1.33
N GLN A 59 8.55 1.03 1.56
CA GLN A 59 9.12 0.08 0.59
C GLN A 59 8.21 -1.13 0.37
N ARG A 60 7.65 -1.70 1.44
CA ARG A 60 6.72 -2.83 1.33
C ARG A 60 5.49 -2.47 0.51
N MET A 61 4.92 -1.28 0.72
CA MET A 61 3.77 -0.80 -0.05
C MET A 61 4.11 -0.57 -1.52
N LYS A 62 5.29 -0.01 -1.84
CA LYS A 62 5.76 0.10 -3.23
C LYS A 62 5.83 -1.26 -3.91
N SER A 63 6.46 -2.25 -3.27
CA SER A 63 6.59 -3.59 -3.83
C SER A 63 5.23 -4.26 -4.07
N ARG A 64 4.27 -4.08 -3.16
CA ARG A 64 2.89 -4.58 -3.34
C ARG A 64 2.22 -3.95 -4.56
N MET A 65 2.30 -2.63 -4.70
CA MET A 65 1.69 -1.92 -5.83
C MET A 65 2.30 -2.34 -7.18
N GLU A 66 3.61 -2.54 -7.24
CA GLU A 66 4.28 -3.02 -8.46
C GLU A 66 3.92 -4.47 -8.78
N ALA A 67 3.81 -5.33 -7.77
CA ALA A 67 3.35 -6.70 -7.95
C ALA A 67 1.91 -6.76 -8.50
N ASP A 68 1.00 -5.91 -8.00
CA ASP A 68 -0.38 -5.85 -8.48
C ASP A 68 -0.48 -5.35 -9.92
N LYS A 69 0.30 -4.32 -10.29
CA LYS A 69 0.42 -3.88 -11.69
C LYS A 69 0.90 -5.00 -12.61
N ARG A 70 1.91 -5.77 -12.17
CA ARG A 70 2.42 -6.90 -12.94
C ARG A 70 1.35 -7.98 -13.13
N LYS A 71 0.64 -8.35 -12.06
CA LYS A 71 -0.47 -9.32 -12.11
C LYS A 71 -1.58 -8.84 -13.06
N ALA A 72 -1.96 -7.57 -13.00
CA ALA A 72 -2.95 -6.99 -13.91
C ALA A 72 -2.50 -7.02 -15.37
N LYS A 73 -1.21 -6.82 -15.63
CA LYS A 73 -0.64 -6.95 -16.99
C LYS A 73 -0.64 -8.39 -17.49
N GLU A 74 -0.31 -9.34 -16.62
CA GLU A 74 -0.32 -10.78 -16.92
C GLU A 74 -1.75 -11.27 -17.23
N SER A 75 -2.74 -10.89 -16.41
CA SER A 75 -4.14 -11.27 -16.63
C SER A 75 -4.68 -10.70 -17.94
N ARG A 76 -4.37 -9.43 -18.27
CA ARG A 76 -4.75 -8.82 -19.55
C ARG A 76 -4.19 -9.58 -20.75
N LYS A 77 -2.91 -9.98 -20.69
CA LYS A 77 -2.26 -10.78 -21.75
C LYS A 77 -2.93 -12.15 -21.91
N LEU A 78 -3.32 -12.79 -20.81
CA LEU A 78 -4.00 -14.09 -20.87
C LEU A 78 -5.37 -13.97 -21.52
N LEU A 79 -6.16 -12.95 -21.15
CA LEU A 79 -7.46 -12.67 -21.77
C LEU A 79 -7.35 -12.42 -23.28
N GLU A 80 -6.32 -11.69 -23.73
CA GLU A 80 -6.08 -11.45 -25.15
C GLU A 80 -5.78 -12.76 -25.91
N LYS A 81 -4.98 -13.65 -25.31
CA LYS A 81 -4.67 -14.96 -25.91
C LYS A 81 -5.89 -15.86 -26.02
N VAL A 82 -6.72 -15.91 -24.97
CA VAL A 82 -7.97 -16.69 -24.97
C VAL A 82 -8.92 -16.19 -26.07
N ASN A 83 -9.13 -14.87 -26.16
CA ASN A 83 -10.01 -14.28 -27.17
C ASN A 83 -9.54 -14.53 -28.62
N LYS A 84 -8.21 -14.53 -28.85
CA LYS A 84 -7.64 -14.89 -30.17
C LYS A 84 -7.79 -16.37 -30.50
N GLY A 85 -7.80 -17.25 -29.50
CA GLY A 85 -8.06 -18.68 -29.66
C GLY A 85 -9.53 -18.99 -30.01
N GLN A 86 -10.48 -18.25 -29.44
CA GLN A 86 -11.91 -18.44 -29.68
C GLN A 86 -12.39 -17.98 -31.08
N ARG A 87 -11.62 -17.12 -31.77
CA ARG A 87 -11.93 -16.65 -33.14
C ARG A 87 -11.43 -17.57 -34.25
N ARG A 88 -10.85 -18.73 -33.92
CA ARG A 88 -10.30 -19.70 -34.90
C ARG A 88 -11.21 -20.93 -35.13
N ILE A 89 -12.48 -20.85 -34.77
CA ILE A 89 -13.52 -21.84 -35.10
C ILE A 89 -14.58 -21.16 -35.96
#